data_AF-A0A087RVN1-F1
#
_entry.id   AF-A0A087RVN1-F1
#
_cell.length_a   1.000
_cell.length_b   1.000
_cell.length_c   1.000
_cell.angle_alpha   90.00
_cell.angle_beta   90.00
_cell.angle_gamma   90.00
#
_symmetry.space_group_name_H-M   'P 1'
#
loop_
_entity.id
_entity.type
_entity.pdbx_description
1 polymer ?
#
loop_
_entity_poly.entity_id
_entity_poly.type
_entity_poly.pdbx_seq_one_letter_code
_entity_poly.pdbx_strand_id
1 'polypeptide(L)'
;MFNSAEQFNAGYRVQVATAPEFPQIDEPSQFMIKVTEGFDYEDVDRFTMGIKVFYNDKQVDTIPPTAIEGSHWDFDYVWRNSGNHIVEVFLYDMPNNPEPLSFKFNMGTQSPFGQIFIIAITIGALSMTGVFLYIYMPKFFKKSRP
;
A
#
# COMPACT_ATOMS: atom_id res chain seq x y z
N MET A 1 -3.31 -0.37 -8.25
CA MET A 1 -2.14 0.41 -7.80
C MET A 1 -1.48 -0.42 -6.72
N PHE A 2 -0.23 -0.83 -6.91
CA PHE A 2 0.54 -1.54 -5.90
C PHE A 2 1.21 -0.48 -5.01
N ASN A 3 1.26 -0.69 -3.70
CA ASN A 3 1.99 0.19 -2.79
C ASN A 3 3.46 -0.22 -2.77
N SER A 4 4.04 -0.21 -3.97
CA SER A 4 5.46 -0.36 -4.23
C SER A 4 5.75 0.51 -5.44
N ALA A 5 6.55 1.56 -5.24
CA ALA A 5 6.86 2.52 -6.27
C ALA A 5 8.27 3.06 -6.10
N GLU A 6 8.81 3.61 -7.18
CA GLU A 6 10.12 4.24 -7.18
C GLU A 6 10.14 5.48 -8.06
N GLN A 7 11.00 6.41 -7.69
CA GLN A 7 11.20 7.64 -8.43
C GLN A 7 12.65 8.09 -8.35
N PHE A 8 13.11 8.70 -9.44
CA PHE A 8 14.46 9.24 -9.59
C PHE A 8 14.42 10.76 -9.60
N ASN A 9 15.30 11.38 -8.83
CA ASN A 9 15.47 12.83 -8.82
C ASN A 9 16.92 13.18 -8.44
N ALA A 10 17.55 14.06 -9.23
CA ALA A 10 18.90 14.59 -8.99
C ALA A 10 19.98 13.54 -8.64
N GLY A 11 19.95 12.38 -9.29
CA GLY A 11 20.93 11.30 -9.08
C GLY A 11 20.60 10.36 -7.91
N TYR A 12 19.48 10.59 -7.21
CA TYR A 12 18.99 9.71 -6.16
C TYR A 12 17.74 8.95 -6.62
N ARG A 13 17.61 7.72 -6.17
CA ARG A 13 16.41 6.88 -6.32
C ARG A 13 15.82 6.65 -4.94
N VAL A 14 14.54 6.94 -4.80
CA VAL A 14 13.77 6.59 -3.61
C VAL A 14 12.75 5.54 -4.00
N GLN A 15 12.78 4.41 -3.29
CA GLN A 15 11.80 3.35 -3.39
C GLN A 15 10.98 3.32 -2.10
N VAL A 16 9.68 3.10 -2.23
CA VAL A 16 8.76 3.05 -1.11
C VAL A 16 7.85 1.84 -1.26
N ALA A 17 7.55 1.17 -0.15
CA ALA A 17 6.62 0.05 -0.10
C ALA A 17 5.82 0.01 1.21
N THR A 18 4.71 -0.73 1.24
CA THR A 18 3.98 -1.01 2.48
C THR A 18 3.80 -2.50 2.73
N ALA A 19 3.86 -2.93 3.99
CA ALA A 19 3.48 -4.27 4.42
C ALA A 19 2.35 -4.21 5.48
N PRO A 20 1.15 -4.78 5.23
CA PRO A 20 0.76 -5.48 4.00
C PRO A 20 0.70 -4.54 2.79
N GLU A 21 0.81 -5.10 1.58
CA GLU A 21 0.78 -4.38 0.30
C GLU A 21 -0.45 -3.47 0.16
N PHE A 22 -1.56 -3.85 0.81
CA PHE A 22 -2.74 -3.02 0.97
C PHE A 22 -2.99 -2.81 2.47
N PRO A 23 -2.53 -1.68 3.03
CA PRO A 23 -2.72 -1.35 4.44
C PRO A 23 -4.20 -1.36 4.83
N GLN A 24 -4.50 -1.91 6.00
CA GLN A 24 -5.82 -1.81 6.60
C GLN A 24 -5.99 -0.43 7.23
N ILE A 25 -7.24 0.04 7.27
CA ILE A 25 -7.58 1.29 7.95
C ILE A 25 -7.57 1.06 9.46
N ASP A 26 -7.02 2.02 10.18
CA ASP A 26 -6.90 2.02 11.65
C ASP A 26 -6.08 0.85 12.23
N GLU A 27 -5.31 0.15 11.41
CA GLU A 27 -4.33 -0.85 11.83
C GLU A 27 -2.91 -0.43 11.44
N PRO A 28 -1.89 -0.84 12.20
CA PRO A 28 -0.50 -0.57 11.84
C PRO A 28 -0.13 -1.31 10.55
N SER A 29 0.56 -0.60 9.67
CA SER A 29 1.24 -1.16 8.51
C SER A 29 2.69 -0.69 8.54
N GLN A 30 3.61 -1.53 8.08
CA GLN A 30 5.00 -1.14 7.94
C GLN A 30 5.15 -0.32 6.66
N PHE A 31 5.66 0.91 6.76
CA PHE A 31 6.09 1.72 5.64
C PHE A 31 7.60 1.55 5.48
N MET A 32 8.03 1.13 4.31
CA MET A 32 9.41 0.79 4.00
C MET A 32 9.96 1.74 2.95
N ILE A 33 11.16 2.25 3.17
CA ILE A 33 11.83 3.18 2.26
C ILE A 33 13.24 2.67 2.00
N LYS A 34 13.66 2.73 0.73
CA LYS A 34 15.05 2.53 0.32
C LYS A 34 15.55 3.73 -0.46
N VAL A 35 16.76 4.19 -0.15
CA VAL A 35 17.45 5.27 -0.87
C VAL A 35 18.73 4.72 -1.47
N THR A 36 18.91 4.94 -2.78
CA THR A 36 20.16 4.63 -3.50
C THR A 36 20.61 5.82 -4.34
N GLU A 37 21.90 5.90 -4.65
CA GLU A 37 22.49 6.94 -5.48
C GLU A 37 23.10 6.39 -6.78
N GLY A 38 23.20 7.27 -7.78
CA GLY A 38 23.81 6.98 -9.07
C GLY A 38 22.99 6.05 -9.97
N PHE A 39 23.59 5.71 -11.11
CA PHE A 39 23.02 4.75 -12.08
C PHE A 39 23.27 3.29 -11.69
N ASP A 40 24.28 3.05 -10.86
CA ASP A 40 24.68 1.73 -10.37
C ASP A 40 23.88 1.31 -9.11
N TYR A 41 22.98 2.18 -8.64
CA TYR A 41 22.11 1.95 -7.48
C TYR A 41 22.89 1.65 -6.20
N GLU A 42 23.93 2.44 -5.95
CA GLU A 42 24.74 2.31 -4.74
C GLU A 42 23.90 2.72 -3.52
N ASP A 43 23.98 1.92 -2.45
CA ASP A 43 23.26 2.19 -1.21
C ASP A 43 23.90 3.40 -0.51
N VAL A 44 23.09 4.36 -0.06
CA VAL A 44 23.60 5.50 0.72
C VAL A 44 23.93 5.07 2.15
N ASP A 45 25.00 5.61 2.72
CA ASP A 45 25.41 5.29 4.09
C ASP A 45 24.46 5.88 5.15
N ARG A 46 23.84 7.03 4.86
CA ARG A 46 22.89 7.72 5.74
C ARG A 46 22.06 8.72 4.96
N PHE A 47 20.89 9.06 5.45
CA PHE A 47 20.07 10.13 4.87
C PHE A 47 19.15 10.78 5.90
N THR A 48 18.73 12.02 5.62
CA THR A 48 17.69 12.71 6.41
C THR A 48 16.42 12.81 5.56
N MET A 49 15.28 12.38 6.09
CA MET A 49 14.04 12.34 5.34
C MET A 49 12.84 12.83 6.14
N GLY A 50 11.99 13.65 5.51
CA GLY A 50 10.68 14.05 6.01
C GLY A 50 9.57 13.58 5.08
N ILE A 51 8.36 13.36 5.61
CA ILE A 51 7.23 12.82 4.85
C ILE A 51 5.99 13.65 5.11
N LYS A 52 5.20 13.92 4.07
CA LYS A 52 3.86 14.50 4.15
C LYS A 52 2.87 13.59 3.46
N VAL A 53 1.73 13.35 4.11
CA VAL A 53 0.67 12.49 3.58
C VAL A 53 -0.54 13.35 3.27
N PHE A 54 -1.06 13.21 2.06
CA PHE A 54 -2.21 13.95 1.56
C PHE A 54 -3.34 13.00 1.17
N TYR A 55 -4.57 13.40 1.49
CA TYR A 55 -5.80 12.72 1.09
C TYR A 55 -6.77 13.77 0.54
N ASN A 56 -7.28 13.58 -0.67
CA ASN A 56 -8.13 14.56 -1.37
C ASN A 56 -7.54 15.98 -1.36
N ASP A 57 -6.27 16.10 -1.77
CA ASP A 57 -5.51 17.36 -1.82
C ASP A 57 -5.33 18.09 -0.48
N LYS A 58 -5.68 17.46 0.64
CA LYS A 58 -5.48 17.99 1.99
C LYS A 58 -4.39 17.21 2.69
N GLN A 59 -3.44 17.91 3.30
CA GLN A 59 -2.44 17.29 4.16
C GLN A 59 -3.15 16.71 5.39
N VAL A 60 -3.04 15.39 5.58
CA VAL A 60 -3.66 14.66 6.70
C VAL A 60 -2.64 14.22 7.74
N ASP A 61 -1.36 14.09 7.36
CA ASP A 61 -0.29 13.74 8.30
C ASP A 61 1.07 14.32 7.88
N THR A 62 2.01 14.36 8.81
CA THR A 62 3.39 14.79 8.58
C THR A 62 4.35 14.10 9.55
N ILE A 63 5.37 13.46 8.98
CA ILE A 63 6.50 12.91 9.71
C ILE A 63 7.65 13.90 9.57
N PRO A 64 8.17 14.45 10.68
CA PRO A 64 9.24 15.43 10.65
C PRO A 64 10.52 14.84 10.06
N PRO A 65 11.43 15.69 9.53
CA PRO A 65 12.74 15.25 9.07
C PRO A 65 13.46 14.42 10.15
N THR A 66 13.80 13.19 9.78
CA THR A 66 14.44 12.21 10.64
C THR A 66 15.74 11.72 9.99
N ALA A 67 16.83 11.70 10.75
CA ALA A 67 18.10 11.18 10.30
C ALA A 67 18.12 9.65 10.47
N ILE A 68 18.49 8.94 9.41
CA ILE A 68 18.53 7.49 9.31
C ILE A 68 19.96 7.07 9.00
N GLU A 69 20.48 6.13 9.81
CA GLU A 69 21.74 5.45 9.53
C GLU A 69 21.45 4.24 8.62
N GLY A 70 22.12 4.17 7.48
CA GLY A 70 21.89 3.19 6.42
C GLY A 70 21.02 3.69 5.26
N SER A 71 20.82 2.81 4.27
CA SER A 71 20.05 3.07 3.04
C SER A 71 18.56 2.75 3.16
N HIS A 72 18.11 2.24 4.31
CA HIS A 72 16.76 1.75 4.54
C HIS A 72 16.11 2.41 5.75
N TRP A 73 14.83 2.75 5.64
CA TRP A 73 14.01 3.21 6.76
C TRP A 73 12.66 2.51 6.76
N ASP A 74 12.46 1.69 7.78
CA ASP A 74 11.21 0.99 8.02
C ASP A 74 10.57 1.50 9.31
N PHE A 75 9.29 1.84 9.26
CA PHE A 75 8.54 2.32 10.44
C PHE A 75 7.07 1.96 10.37
N ASP A 76 6.41 1.90 11.52
CA ASP A 76 4.97 1.66 11.59
C ASP A 76 4.18 2.94 11.28
N TYR A 77 3.18 2.81 10.41
CA TYR A 77 2.28 3.87 10.03
C TYR A 77 0.83 3.38 9.98
N VAL A 78 -0.08 4.18 10.55
CA VAL A 78 -1.52 3.89 10.63
C VAL A 78 -2.27 4.78 9.66
N TRP A 79 -2.93 4.16 8.68
CA TRP A 79 -3.73 4.88 7.72
C TRP A 79 -5.14 5.10 8.24
N ARG A 80 -5.60 6.37 8.27
CA ARG A 80 -6.91 6.74 8.83
C ARG A 80 -8.00 6.94 7.78
N ASN A 81 -7.64 7.09 6.51
CA ASN A 81 -8.59 7.33 5.44
C ASN A 81 -8.54 6.19 4.41
N SER A 82 -9.72 5.77 3.93
CA SER A 82 -9.83 4.74 2.89
C SER A 82 -9.62 5.33 1.50
N GLY A 83 -8.84 4.63 0.67
CA GLY A 83 -8.60 4.99 -0.73
C GLY A 83 -7.18 5.50 -0.97
N ASN A 84 -7.07 6.46 -1.88
CA ASN A 84 -5.82 6.89 -2.47
C ASN A 84 -5.20 8.06 -1.71
N HIS A 85 -3.90 7.97 -1.41
CA HIS A 85 -3.12 9.02 -0.75
C HIS A 85 -1.95 9.43 -1.63
N ILE A 86 -1.60 10.70 -1.58
CA ILE A 86 -0.33 11.18 -2.13
C ILE A 86 0.65 11.30 -0.97
N VAL A 87 1.73 10.53 -1.02
CA VAL A 87 2.82 10.57 -0.07
C VAL A 87 3.97 11.35 -0.71
N GLU A 88 4.25 12.53 -0.16
CA GLU A 88 5.39 13.34 -0.57
C GLU A 88 6.55 13.11 0.40
N VAL A 89 7.67 12.68 -0.15
CA VAL A 89 8.89 12.39 0.59
C VAL A 89 9.93 13.44 0.23
N PHE A 90 10.59 14.01 1.25
CA PHE A 90 11.60 15.04 1.11
C PHE A 90 12.93 14.51 1.64
N LEU A 91 13.94 14.45 0.78
CA LEU A 91 15.29 14.03 1.09
C LEU A 91 16.15 15.27 1.30
N TYR A 92 16.75 15.39 2.48
CA TYR A 92 17.50 16.57 2.93
C TYR A 92 19.01 16.30 2.95
N ASP A 93 19.80 17.37 2.93
CA ASP A 93 21.25 17.36 3.14
C ASP A 93 22.02 16.40 2.19
N MET A 94 21.53 16.25 0.97
CA MET A 94 22.17 15.39 -0.03
C MET A 94 23.40 16.08 -0.65
N PRO A 95 24.50 15.34 -0.88
CA PRO A 95 25.64 15.83 -1.62
C PRO A 95 25.24 16.56 -2.90
N ASN A 96 25.83 17.74 -3.13
CA ASN A 96 25.62 18.58 -4.32
C ASN A 96 24.20 19.14 -4.50
N ASN A 97 23.28 18.97 -3.55
CA ASN A 97 21.91 19.49 -3.63
C ASN A 97 21.62 20.44 -2.45
N PRO A 98 21.55 21.77 -2.69
CA PRO A 98 21.29 22.76 -1.64
C PRO A 98 19.80 22.80 -1.23
N GLU A 99 18.90 22.32 -2.08
CA GLU A 99 17.46 22.25 -1.80
C GLU A 99 17.03 20.80 -1.53
N PRO A 100 15.99 20.57 -0.70
CA PRO A 100 15.47 19.23 -0.46
C PRO A 100 14.91 18.61 -1.75
N LEU A 101 15.30 17.37 -2.03
CA LEU A 101 14.76 16.62 -3.16
C LEU A 101 13.38 16.09 -2.81
N SER A 102 12.39 16.39 -3.65
CA SER A 102 11.01 15.94 -3.44
C SER A 102 10.67 14.76 -4.35
N PHE A 103 9.97 13.79 -3.77
CA PHE A 103 9.46 12.61 -4.44
C PHE A 103 7.98 12.46 -4.11
N LYS A 104 7.16 12.07 -5.08
CA LYS A 104 5.72 11.92 -4.90
C LYS A 104 5.30 10.52 -5.29
N PHE A 105 4.73 9.83 -4.31
CA PHE A 105 4.23 8.49 -4.46
C PHE A 105 2.74 8.47 -4.23
N ASN A 106 2.09 7.53 -4.89
CA ASN A 106 0.67 7.35 -4.72
C ASN A 106 0.44 5.97 -4.08
N MET A 107 -0.19 6.02 -2.90
CA MET A 107 -0.40 4.88 -2.00
C MET A 107 -1.88 4.65 -1.77
N GLY A 108 -2.34 3.45 -2.09
CA GLY A 108 -3.72 3.01 -1.88
C GLY A 108 -3.86 2.20 -0.61
N THR A 109 -4.78 2.56 0.28
CA THR A 109 -5.22 1.64 1.34
C THR A 109 -6.22 0.64 0.80
N GLN A 110 -6.54 -0.41 1.57
CA GLN A 110 -7.52 -1.40 1.12
C GLN A 110 -8.80 -0.72 0.63
N SER A 111 -9.19 -1.06 -0.60
CA SER A 111 -10.47 -0.65 -1.16
C SER A 111 -11.56 -1.60 -0.63
N PRO A 112 -12.73 -1.10 -0.22
CA PRO A 112 -13.89 -1.96 0.10
C PRO A 112 -14.27 -2.87 -1.08
N PHE A 113 -13.78 -2.58 -2.30
CA PHE A 113 -13.98 -3.41 -3.48
C PHE A 113 -13.53 -4.86 -3.29
N GLY A 114 -12.42 -5.13 -2.60
CA GLY A 114 -11.95 -6.50 -2.38
C GLY A 114 -12.95 -7.33 -1.57
N GLN A 115 -13.44 -6.77 -0.46
CA GLN A 115 -14.47 -7.38 0.36
C GLN A 115 -15.80 -7.53 -0.40
N ILE A 116 -16.23 -6.48 -1.12
CA ILE A 116 -17.46 -6.51 -1.94
C ILE A 116 -17.37 -7.61 -3.02
N PHE A 117 -16.21 -7.76 -3.67
CA PHE A 117 -15.98 -8.77 -4.70
C PHE A 117 -16.08 -10.18 -4.14
N ILE A 118 -15.46 -10.46 -2.99
CA ILE A 118 -15.55 -11.75 -2.30
C ILE A 118 -17.01 -12.04 -1.92
N ILE A 119 -17.70 -11.07 -1.30
CA ILE A 119 -19.11 -11.20 -0.92
C ILE A 119 -19.98 -11.50 -2.14
N ALA A 120 -19.77 -10.80 -3.25
CA ALA A 120 -20.52 -11.01 -4.49
C ALA A 120 -20.32 -12.43 -5.05
N ILE A 121 -19.08 -12.92 -5.10
CA ILE A 121 -18.79 -14.29 -5.54
C ILE A 121 -19.41 -15.32 -4.60
N THR A 122 -19.34 -15.10 -3.28
CA THR A 122 -19.93 -15.99 -2.29
C THR A 122 -21.46 -16.08 -2.45
N ILE A 123 -22.15 -14.95 -2.61
CA ILE A 123 -23.60 -14.92 -2.85
C ILE A 123 -23.94 -15.66 -4.16
N GLY A 124 -23.16 -15.43 -5.22
CA GLY A 124 -23.28 -16.16 -6.49
C GLY A 124 -23.16 -17.68 -6.30
N ALA A 125 -22.11 -18.14 -5.63
CA ALA A 125 -21.88 -19.57 -5.38
C ALA A 125 -22.99 -20.21 -4.52
N LEU A 126 -23.44 -19.52 -3.47
CA LEU A 126 -24.49 -20.02 -2.59
C LEU A 126 -25.85 -20.10 -3.29
N SER A 127 -26.21 -19.10 -4.09
CA SER A 127 -27.46 -19.11 -4.85
C SER A 127 -27.50 -20.26 -5.87
N MET A 128 -26.41 -20.49 -6.59
CA MET A 128 -26.30 -21.61 -7.53
C MET A 128 -26.38 -22.95 -6.80
N THR A 129 -25.68 -23.10 -5.68
CA THR A 129 -25.76 -24.30 -4.82
C THR A 129 -27.20 -24.54 -4.34
N GLY A 130 -27.92 -23.49 -3.93
CA GLY A 130 -29.32 -23.57 -3.52
C GLY A 130 -30.24 -24.08 -4.65
N VAL A 131 -30.05 -23.62 -5.88
CA VAL A 131 -30.80 -24.09 -7.05
C VAL A 131 -30.51 -25.57 -7.33
N PHE A 132 -29.25 -26.00 -7.29
CA PHE A 132 -28.88 -27.41 -7.48
C PHE A 132 -29.51 -28.30 -6.42
N LEU A 133 -29.42 -27.90 -5.14
CA LEU A 133 -30.05 -28.64 -4.05
C LEU A 133 -31.57 -28.72 -4.25
N TYR A 134 -32.23 -27.61 -4.58
CA TYR A 134 -33.68 -27.61 -4.80
C TYR A 134 -34.12 -28.55 -5.95
N ILE A 135 -33.39 -28.58 -7.07
CA ILE A 135 -33.77 -29.39 -8.24
C ILE A 135 -33.41 -30.87 -8.08
N TYR A 136 -32.22 -31.17 -7.54
CA TYR A 136 -31.66 -32.52 -7.56
C TYR A 136 -31.83 -33.27 -6.23
N MET A 137 -31.85 -32.59 -5.09
CA MET A 137 -32.03 -33.24 -3.78
C MET A 137 -33.35 -34.04 -3.72
N PRO A 138 -34.51 -33.55 -4.21
CA PRO A 138 -35.75 -34.33 -4.20
C PRO A 138 -35.67 -35.59 -5.08
N LYS A 139 -34.85 -35.59 -6.13
CA LYS A 139 -34.68 -36.74 -7.04
C LYS A 139 -33.91 -37.88 -6.39
N PHE A 140 -32.97 -37.59 -5.49
CA PHE A 140 -32.27 -38.60 -4.69
C PHE A 140 -33.21 -39.25 -3.67
N PHE A 141 -34.05 -38.47 -2.98
CA PHE A 141 -35.03 -39.01 -2.02
C PHE A 141 -36.22 -39.73 -2.65
N LYS A 142 -36.58 -39.45 -3.91
CA LYS A 142 -37.58 -40.23 -4.65
C LYS A 142 -37.10 -41.61 -5.07
N LYS A 143 -35.79 -41.82 -5.18
CA LYS A 143 -35.18 -43.12 -5.53
C LYS A 143 -35.04 -44.06 -4.33
N SER A 144 -35.27 -43.57 -3.11
CA SER A 144 -35.09 -44.31 -1.85
C SER A 144 -36.40 -44.73 -1.18
N ARG A 145 -37.55 -44.53 -1.83
CA ARG A 145 -38.81 -45.16 -1.39
C ARG A 145 -38.98 -46.49 -2.15
N PRO A 146 -39.07 -47.63 -1.46
CA PRO A 146 -39.31 -48.94 -2.08
C PRO A 146 -40.68 -49.01 -2.77
#